data_AF-A0A810P1F3-F1
#
_entry.id   AF-A0A810P1F3-F1
#
_cell.length_a   1.000
_cell.length_b   1.000
_cell.length_c   1.000
_cell.angle_alpha   90.00
_cell.angle_beta   90.00
_cell.angle_gamma   90.00
#
_symmetry.space_group_name_H-M   'P 1'
#
loop_
_entity.id
_entity.type
_entity.pdbx_description
1 polymer ?
#
loop_
_entity_poly.entity_id
_entity_poly.type
_entity_poly.pdbx_seq_one_letter_code
_entity_poly.pdbx_strand_id
1 'polypeptide(L)' 'MSEGRIESRAEKLLPEELAVGSADPEAQAEAILAESDTRTARAQHGPDEHAERRTSDEAAE' A
#
# COMPACT_ATOMS: atom_id res chain seq x y z
N MET A 1 -7.62 11.29 -0.55
CA MET A 1 -7.88 10.25 0.47
C MET A 1 -9.36 10.26 0.79
N SER A 2 -10.00 9.11 0.99
CA SER A 2 -11.42 9.02 1.38
C SER A 2 -11.57 8.26 2.68
N GLU A 3 -12.44 8.72 3.59
CA GLU A 3 -12.72 8.08 4.89
C GLU A 3 -12.96 6.57 4.77
N GLY A 4 -13.82 6.13 3.83
CA GLY A 4 -14.13 4.69 3.71
C GLY A 4 -12.93 3.81 3.32
N ARG A 5 -11.87 4.38 2.72
CA ARG A 5 -10.63 3.64 2.41
C ARG A 5 -9.75 3.50 3.65
N ILE A 6 -9.76 4.53 4.51
CA ILE A 6 -9.05 4.55 5.79
C ILE A 6 -9.72 3.54 6.74
N GLU A 7 -11.04 3.63 6.92
CA GLU A 7 -11.83 2.72 7.76
C GLU A 7 -11.60 1.26 7.36
N SER A 8 -11.74 0.91 6.07
CA SER A 8 -11.55 -0.47 5.63
C SER A 8 -10.15 -1.03 5.87
N ARG A 9 -9.11 -0.18 5.88
CA ARG A 9 -7.73 -0.60 6.19
C ARG A 9 -7.49 -0.67 7.70
N ALA A 10 -8.06 0.26 8.46
CA ALA A 10 -8.01 0.28 9.92
C ALA A 10 -8.70 -0.96 10.53
N GLU A 11 -9.77 -1.44 9.91
CA GLU A 11 -10.46 -2.68 10.31
C GLU A 11 -9.65 -3.95 9.99
N LYS A 12 -8.75 -3.89 9.01
CA LYS A 12 -7.96 -5.03 8.51
C LYS A 12 -6.50 -4.92 8.95
N LEU A 13 -6.30 -4.89 10.25
CA LEU A 13 -4.96 -4.92 10.83
C LEU A 13 -4.24 -6.23 10.51
N LEU A 14 -2.94 -6.12 10.22
CA LEU A 14 -2.07 -7.27 10.02
C LEU A 14 -1.89 -8.04 11.34
N PRO A 15 -1.56 -9.35 11.30
CA PRO A 15 -1.30 -10.14 12.51
C PRO A 15 -0.28 -9.49 13.45
N GLU A 16 0.75 -8.85 12.89
CA GLU A 16 1.79 -8.15 13.64
C GLU A 16 1.26 -6.88 14.30
N GLU A 17 0.40 -6.12 13.59
CA GLU A 17 -0.26 -4.92 14.12
C GLU A 17 -1.25 -5.28 15.24
N LEU A 18 -1.91 -6.43 15.14
CA LEU A 18 -2.79 -6.97 16.19
C LEU A 18 -1.98 -7.45 17.40
N ALA A 19 -0.83 -8.08 17.17
CA ALA A 19 0.00 -8.63 18.23
C ALA A 19 0.66 -7.55 19.09
N VAL A 20 1.11 -6.45 18.46
CA VAL A 20 1.71 -5.30 19.15
C VAL A 20 0.63 -4.31 19.64
N GLY A 21 -0.51 -4.27 18.95
CA GLY A 21 -1.55 -3.28 19.14
C GLY A 21 -1.19 -1.97 18.44
N SER A 22 -2.14 -1.40 17.70
CA SER A 22 -2.02 -0.04 17.17
C SER A 22 -2.72 0.94 18.10
N ALA A 23 -2.03 2.03 18.48
CA ALA A 23 -2.58 3.06 19.34
C ALA A 23 -3.68 3.87 18.64
N ASP A 24 -3.58 4.00 17.32
CA ASP A 24 -4.57 4.65 16.45
C ASP A 24 -4.54 3.98 15.07
N PRO A 25 -5.36 2.94 14.86
CA PRO A 25 -5.48 2.25 13.58
C PRO A 25 -5.86 3.16 12.40
N GLU A 26 -6.67 4.20 12.63
CA GLU A 26 -7.13 5.10 11.59
C GLU A 26 -6.00 6.03 11.14
N ALA A 27 -5.29 6.66 12.09
CA ALA A 27 -4.14 7.49 11.77
C ALA A 27 -3.02 6.70 11.07
N GLN A 28 -2.80 5.45 11.50
CA GLN A 28 -1.86 4.56 10.84
C GLN A 28 -2.30 4.22 9.40
N ALA A 29 -3.58 3.90 9.20
CA ALA A 29 -4.13 3.59 7.88
C ALA A 29 -4.05 4.79 6.92
N GLU A 30 -4.33 6.00 7.40
CA GLU A 30 -4.20 7.22 6.61
C GLU A 30 -2.76 7.43 6.12
N ALA A 31 -1.77 7.32 7.03
CA ALA A 31 -0.37 7.49 6.70
C ALA A 31 0.11 6.48 5.63
N ILE A 32 -0.24 5.20 5.82
CA ILE A 32 0.12 4.13 4.88
C ILE A 32 -0.50 4.38 3.50
N LEU A 33 -1.78 4.74 3.44
CA LEU A 33 -2.46 4.98 2.18
C LEU A 33 -1.86 6.21 1.47
N ALA A 34 -1.53 7.27 2.19
CA ALA A 34 -0.94 8.48 1.61
C ALA A 34 0.44 8.21 1.00
N GLU A 35 1.27 7.42 1.70
CA GLU A 35 2.56 6.97 1.17
C GLU A 35 2.37 6.07 -0.07
N SER A 36 1.41 5.15 -0.02
CA SER A 36 1.11 4.23 -1.12
C SER A 36 0.65 4.97 -2.38
N ASP A 37 -0.25 5.94 -2.24
CA ASP A 37 -0.72 6.76 -3.35
C ASP A 37 0.44 7.59 -3.94
N THR A 38 1.36 8.09 -3.10
CA THR A 38 2.56 8.80 -3.55
C THR A 38 3.51 7.89 -4.36
N ARG A 39 3.81 6.69 -3.86
CA ARG A 39 4.66 5.72 -4.58
C ARG A 39 4.02 5.29 -5.89
N THR A 40 2.71 5.08 -5.88
CA THR A 40 1.92 4.69 -7.05
C THR A 40 1.92 5.79 -8.12
N ALA A 41 1.69 7.05 -7.72
CA ALA A 41 1.77 8.19 -8.64
C ALA A 41 3.19 8.37 -9.20
N ARG A 42 4.22 8.22 -8.37
CA ARG A 42 5.62 8.28 -8.82
C ARG A 42 5.94 7.18 -9.85
N ALA A 43 5.47 5.96 -9.62
CA ALA A 43 5.66 4.84 -10.55
C ALA A 43 4.96 5.08 -11.90
N GLN A 44 3.82 5.76 -11.90
CA GLN A 44 3.07 6.07 -13.14
C GLN A 44 3.68 7.22 -13.96
N HIS A 45 4.49 8.11 -13.35
CA HIS A 45 4.94 9.36 -13.98
C HIS A 45 6.47 9.50 -14.14
N GLY A 46 7.28 8.60 -13.57
CA GLY A 46 8.75 8.61 -13.68
C GLY A 46 9.29 7.63 -14.73
N PRO A 47 10.53 7.83 -15.22
CA PRO A 47 11.17 6.85 -16.09
C PRO A 47 11.34 5.56 -15.30
N ASP A 48 10.71 4.51 -15.82
CA ASP A 48 10.70 3.17 -15.28
C ASP A 48 12.06 2.50 -15.51
N GLU A 49 13.15 3.05 -14.96
CA GLU A 49 14.50 2.58 -15.28
C GLU A 49 14.78 1.17 -14.72
N HIS A 50 13.93 0.66 -13.81
CA HIS A 50 14.12 -0.64 -13.16
C HIS A 50 12.86 -1.48 -12.88
N ALA A 51 11.61 -1.06 -13.15
CA ALA A 51 10.50 -2.01 -13.01
C ALA A 51 10.37 -2.84 -14.30
N GLU A 52 10.94 -4.05 -14.26
CA GLU A 52 10.67 -5.04 -15.30
C GLU A 52 9.19 -5.44 -15.25
N ARG A 53 8.44 -5.06 -16.28
CA ARG A 53 7.06 -5.55 -16.48
C ARG A 53 7.11 -6.92 -17.13
N ARG A 54 7.43 -7.95 -16.35
CA ARG A 54 7.29 -9.35 -16.81
C ARG A 54 5.83 -9.73 -16.89
N THR A 55 5.44 -10.30 -18.01
CA THR A 55 4.17 -11.00 -18.18
C THR A 55 4.18 -12.31 -17.40
N SER A 56 2.99 -12.88 -17.16
CA SER A 56 2.86 -14.18 -16.50
C SER A 56 3.58 -15.30 -17.25
N ASP A 57 3.60 -15.24 -18.59
CA ASP A 57 4.30 -16.23 -19.43
C ASP A 57 5.82 -16.09 -19.30
N GLU A 58 6.34 -14.86 -19.30
CA GLU A 58 7.78 -14.63 -19.10
C GLU A 58 8.25 -15.09 -17.73
N ALA A 59 7.43 -15.04 -16.68
CA ALA A 59 7.78 -15.49 -15.33
C ALA A 59 7.86 -17.02 -15.17
N ALA A 60 7.30 -17.79 -16.12
CA ALA A 60 7.23 -19.24 -16.07
C ALA A 60 8.39 -19.95 -16.80
N GLU A 61 9.22 -19.21 -17.55
CA GLU A 61 10.54 -19.65 -18.07
C GLU A 61 11.65 -19.50 -17.02
#